data_AF-A0A969GIA3-F1
#
_entry.id   AF-A0A969GIA3-F1
#
_cell.length_a   1.000
_cell.length_b   1.000
_cell.length_c   1.000
_cell.angle_alpha   90.00
_cell.angle_beta   90.00
_cell.angle_gamma   90.00
#
_symmetry.space_group_name_H-M   'P 1'
#
loop_
_entity.id
_entity.type
_entity.pdbx_description
1 polymer ?
#
loop_
_entity_poly.entity_id
_entity_poly.type
_entity_poly.pdbx_seq_one_letter_code
_entity_poly.pdbx_strand_id
1 'polypeptide(L)' 'MGQLVSIRIGLDDSLRIYQGEQLVASHTLRQRQAGWVTVAEHHTPLWQSALEVERRPLAVYEEVTQWN' A
#
# COMPACT_ATOMS: atom_id res chain seq x y z
N MET A 1 8.69 11.57 -9.61
CA MET A 1 9.83 10.62 -9.55
C MET A 1 9.75 9.87 -8.23
N GLY A 2 9.72 8.54 -8.27
CA GLY A 2 9.78 7.72 -7.05
C GLY A 2 11.23 7.43 -6.66
N GLN A 3 11.47 7.11 -5.40
CA GLN A 3 12.80 6.75 -4.90
C GLN A 3 12.72 5.41 -4.16
N LEU A 4 13.73 4.55 -4.35
CA LEU A 4 13.84 3.30 -3.62
C LEU A 4 14.18 3.58 -2.14
N VAL A 5 13.45 2.91 -1.25
CA VAL A 5 13.66 2.97 0.20
C VAL A 5 13.65 1.56 0.79
N SER A 6 14.35 1.38 1.91
CA SER A 6 14.27 0.16 2.71
C SER A 6 13.31 0.36 3.87
N ILE A 7 12.35 -0.55 4.05
CA ILE A 7 11.41 -0.53 5.16
C ILE A 7 11.78 -1.65 6.13
N ARG A 8 11.96 -1.31 7.40
CA ARG A 8 12.24 -2.26 8.49
C ARG A 8 11.06 -2.28 9.47
N ILE A 9 10.53 -3.47 9.75
CA ILE A 9 9.46 -3.69 10.72
C ILE A 9 10.08 -4.28 11.99
N GLY A 10 9.97 -3.57 13.10
CA GLY A 10 10.41 -4.02 14.41
C GLY A 10 9.36 -4.84 15.14
N LEU A 11 9.79 -5.64 16.12
CA LEU A 11 8.91 -6.39 17.02
C LEU A 11 8.21 -5.51 18.07
N ASP A 12 8.64 -4.25 18.18
CA ASP A 12 8.12 -3.18 19.03
C ASP A 12 7.00 -2.37 18.35
N ASP A 13 6.32 -2.96 17.37
CA ASP A 13 5.36 -2.29 16.49
C ASP A 13 5.93 -1.07 15.74
N SER A 14 7.25 -0.94 15.62
CA SER A 14 7.86 0.18 14.89
C SER A 14 8.01 -0.12 13.39
N LEU A 15 7.72 0.88 12.56
CA LEU A 15 8.04 0.88 11.14
C LEU A 15 9.03 2.01 10.87
N ARG A 16 10.20 1.65 10.33
CA ARG A 16 11.29 2.59 10.04
C ARG A 16 11.61 2.57 8.54
N ILE A 17 11.71 3.75 7.94
CA ILE A 17 11.98 3.93 6.51
C ILE A 17 13.38 4.52 6.35
N TYR A 18 14.20 3.90 5.50
CA TYR A 18 15.58 4.28 5.26
C TYR A 18 15.85 4.62 3.79
N GLN A 19 16.65 5.67 3.58
CA GLN A 19 17.34 5.96 2.32
C GLN A 19 18.82 5.60 2.49
N GLY A 20 19.26 4.48 1.93
CA GLY A 20 20.55 3.89 2.30
C GLY A 20 20.55 3.52 3.78
N GLU A 21 21.48 4.07 4.57
CA GLU A 21 21.53 3.89 6.03
C GLU A 21 20.88 5.05 6.82
N GLN A 22 20.41 6.09 6.13
CA GLN A 22 19.76 7.23 6.80
C GLN A 22 18.29 6.91 7.09
N LEU A 23 17.89 7.03 8.37
CA LEU A 23 16.48 6.99 8.77
C LEU A 23 15.78 8.27 8.30
N VAL A 24 14.77 8.13 7.44
CA VAL A 24 14.01 9.26 6.87
C VAL A 24 12.60 9.38 7.40
N ALA A 25 12.03 8.30 7.94
CA ALA A 25 10.74 8.34 8.64
C ALA A 25 10.60 7.21 9.66
N SER A 26 9.81 7.44 10.70
CA SER A 26 9.48 6.45 11.72
C SER A 26 8.01 6.55 12.09
N HIS A 27 7.34 5.41 12.18
CA HIS A 27 5.93 5.28 12.50
C HIS A 27 5.70 4.14 13.51
N THR A 28 4.56 4.19 14.18
CA THR A 28 4.04 3.08 14.99
C THR A 28 2.96 2.37 14.20
N LEU A 29 3.11 1.07 14.04
CA LEU A 29 2.12 0.20 13.42
C LEU A 29 0.88 0.10 14.29
N ARG A 30 -0.28 0.08 13.63
CA ARG A 30 -1.55 -0.19 14.29
C ARG A 30 -1.64 -1.68 14.61
N GLN A 31 -2.14 -1.98 15.80
CA GLN A 31 -2.48 -3.34 16.23
C GLN A 31 -3.41 -4.01 15.22
N ARG A 32 -3.13 -5.28 14.89
CA ARG A 32 -3.86 -6.04 13.84
C ARG A 32 -5.38 -6.09 14.08
N GLN A 33 -5.82 -6.11 15.34
CA GLN A 33 -7.23 -6.18 15.71
C GLN A 33 -8.00 -4.90 15.34
N ALA A 34 -7.32 -3.77 15.19
CA ALA A 34 -7.93 -2.50 14.79
C ALA A 34 -8.09 -2.34 13.26
N GLY A 35 -7.81 -3.41 12.50
CA GLY A 35 -8.04 -3.49 11.06
C GLY A 35 -7.07 -2.64 10.22
N TRP A 36 -7.23 -2.76 8.89
CA TRP A 36 -6.47 -2.00 7.92
C TRP A 36 -6.94 -0.53 7.89
N VAL A 37 -5.99 0.40 7.75
CA VAL A 37 -6.30 1.81 7.52
C VAL A 37 -6.24 2.08 6.03
N THR A 38 -7.36 2.50 5.45
CA THR A 38 -7.41 3.06 4.11
C THR A 38 -7.63 4.57 4.22
N VAL A 39 -6.65 5.36 3.76
CA VAL A 39 -6.83 6.80 3.59
C VAL A 39 -7.00 7.06 2.10
N ALA A 40 -8.24 7.35 1.70
CA ALA A 40 -8.58 7.57 0.29
C ALA A 40 -7.78 8.74 -0.33
N GLU A 41 -7.48 9.77 0.46
CA GLU A 41 -6.75 10.96 0.01
C GLU A 41 -5.31 10.66 -0.39
N HIS A 42 -4.63 9.69 0.23
CA HIS A 42 -3.27 9.31 -0.14
C HIS A 42 -3.18 8.68 -1.54
N HIS A 43 -4.27 8.07 -2.01
CA HIS A 43 -4.33 7.40 -3.31
C HIS A 43 -5.01 8.25 -4.37
N THR A 44 -5.66 9.36 -3.99
CA THR A 44 -6.44 10.20 -4.90
C THR A 44 -5.59 10.75 -6.07
N PRO A 45 -4.40 11.33 -5.85
CA PRO A 45 -3.57 11.80 -6.97
C PRO A 45 -3.07 10.64 -7.84
N LEU A 46 -2.77 9.51 -7.21
CA LEU A 46 -2.28 8.30 -7.87
C LEU A 46 -3.35 7.72 -8.79
N TRP A 47 -4.60 7.61 -8.30
CA TRP A 47 -5.74 7.20 -9.10
C TRP A 47 -6.05 8.19 -10.21
N GLN A 48 -6.05 9.50 -9.96
CA GLN A 48 -6.24 10.51 -11.00
C GLN A 48 -5.21 10.40 -12.12
N SER A 49 -3.96 10.07 -11.79
CA SER A 49 -2.89 9.86 -12.78
C SER A 49 -2.89 8.48 -13.44
N ALA A 50 -3.33 7.44 -12.73
CA ALA A 50 -3.28 6.05 -13.20
C ALA A 50 -4.54 5.62 -13.96
N LEU A 51 -5.60 6.44 -13.98
CA LEU A 51 -6.88 6.18 -14.65
C LEU A 51 -6.84 6.22 -16.20
N GLU A 52 -5.73 5.82 -16.81
CA GLU A 52 -5.75 5.12 -18.11
C GLU A 52 -6.19 3.65 -17.97
N VAL A 53 -6.57 3.20 -16.76
CA VAL A 53 -7.15 1.87 -16.57
C VAL A 53 -8.50 1.79 -17.31
N GLU A 54 -8.54 0.99 -18.37
CA GLU A 54 -9.72 0.74 -19.18
C GLU A 54 -10.88 0.26 -18.30
N ARG A 55 -12.02 0.95 -18.35
CA ARG A 55 -13.24 0.57 -17.61
C ARG A 55 -13.93 -0.58 -18.33
N ARG A 56 -13.41 -1.79 -18.17
CA ARG A 56 -14.06 -3.00 -18.67
C ARG A 56 -15.18 -3.43 -17.71
N PRO A 57 -16.33 -3.91 -18.23
CA PRO A 57 -17.34 -4.54 -17.41
C PRO A 57 -16.73 -5.63 -16.54
N LEU A 58 -17.11 -5.71 -15.26
CA LEU A 58 -16.61 -6.71 -14.32
C LEU A 58 -16.85 -8.16 -14.80
N ALA A 59 -17.84 -8.36 -15.68
CA ALA A 59 -18.10 -9.63 -16.36
C ALA A 59 -16.90 -10.18 -17.16
N VAL A 60 -15.92 -9.33 -17.51
CA VAL A 60 -14.68 -9.75 -18.20
C VAL A 60 -13.70 -10.46 -17.25
N TYR A 61 -13.81 -10.25 -15.93
CA TYR A 61 -12.94 -10.83 -14.91
C TYR A 61 -13.57 -12.01 -14.15
N GLU A 62 -14.64 -12.62 -14.69
CA GLU A 62 -15.25 -13.84 -14.15
C GLU A 62 -14.39 -15.10 -14.36
N GLU A 63 -13.06 -14.99 -14.22
CA GLU A 63 -12.20 -16.16 -14.14
C GLU A 63 -11.68 -16.32 -12.71
N VAL A 64 -11.94 -17.51 -12.18
CA VAL A 64 -11.36 -18.13 -10.97
C VAL A 64 -12.06 -17.85 -9.62
N THR A 65 -13.33 -18.26 -9.49
CA THR A 65 -13.94 -18.63 -8.18
C THR A 65 -14.13 -20.14 -8.00
N GLN A 66 -13.42 -20.98 -8.75
CA GLN A 66 -13.29 -22.41 -8.44
C GLN A 66 -11.90 -22.70 -7.87
N TRP A 67 -11.75 -22.49 -6.57
CA TRP A 67 -10.80 -23.26 -5.78
C TRP A 67 -11.60 -23.97 -4.68
N ASN A 68 -11.50 -25.30 -4.70
CA ASN A 68 -12.06 -26.27 -3.75
C ASN A 68 -11.13 -26.39 -2.54
#